data_AF-A0A627S5L0-F1
#
_entry.id   AF-A0A627S5L0-F1
#
_cell.length_a   1.000
_cell.length_b   1.000
_cell.length_c   1.000
_cell.angle_alpha   90.00
_cell.angle_beta   90.00
_cell.angle_gamma   90.00
#
_symmetry.space_group_name_H-M   'P 1'
#
loop_
_entity.id
_entity.type
_entity.pdbx_description
1 polymer ?
#
loop_
_entity_poly.entity_id
_entity_poly.type
_entity_poly.pdbx_seq_one_letter_code
_entity_poly.pdbx_strand_id
1 'polypeptide(L)'
;MSNIDKQALRERYSPKPAPECHICGAEMTIQRMSASRITYGCTGATYDDKGCHYAEGRSIADDHYEQSRVTVVDVSDPNVLALQDELDSANGYVSAYEAEKWHYHGLAESEGERADRAEKRVAELEYIATDYGVKFQKTQDALKHQALLHKSQMEAAEKQVEELTMWVKRLANSLRNTKPNSKLYGAAMDYLSRKGLISVEDVLR
;
A
#
# COMPACT_ATOMS: atom_id res chain seq x y z
N MET A 1 28.07 24.09 11.77
CA MET A 1 27.46 24.11 13.12
C MET A 1 28.53 23.65 14.09
N SER A 2 28.87 24.46 15.09
CA SER A 2 29.81 24.07 16.13
C SER A 2 29.30 22.80 16.81
N ASN A 3 30.13 21.75 16.84
CA ASN A 3 29.82 20.51 17.55
C ASN A 3 29.98 20.78 19.05
N ILE A 4 29.02 21.51 19.61
CA ILE A 4 28.98 21.82 21.02
C ILE A 4 28.62 20.53 21.73
N ASP A 5 29.53 20.06 22.56
CA ASP A 5 29.31 18.90 23.41
C ASP A 5 28.27 19.27 24.50
N LYS A 6 27.02 18.81 24.30
CA LYS A 6 25.91 19.03 25.22
C LYS A 6 26.21 18.42 26.60
N GLN A 7 26.94 17.30 26.65
CA GLN A 7 27.29 16.67 27.92
C GLN A 7 28.26 17.54 28.71
N ALA A 8 29.28 18.09 28.03
CA ALA A 8 30.21 19.04 28.64
C ALA A 8 29.51 20.32 29.13
N LEU A 9 28.46 20.78 28.44
CA LEU A 9 27.63 21.89 28.93
C LEU A 9 26.85 21.51 30.19
N ARG A 10 26.18 20.34 30.21
CA ARG A 10 25.49 19.86 31.41
C ARG A 10 26.43 19.79 32.61
N GLU A 11 27.62 19.22 32.44
CA GLU A 11 28.64 19.12 33.51
C GLU A 11 29.12 20.49 33.99
N ARG A 12 29.36 21.43 33.07
CA ARG A 12 29.82 22.78 33.41
C ARG A 12 28.82 23.57 34.25
N TYR A 13 27.53 23.47 33.93
CA TYR A 13 26.44 24.22 34.57
C TYR A 13 25.78 23.43 35.72
N SER A 14 26.23 22.21 35.99
CA SER A 14 25.79 21.44 37.16
C SER A 14 26.39 22.00 38.46
N PRO A 15 25.69 21.86 39.59
CA PRO A 15 26.25 22.16 40.90
C PRO A 15 27.56 21.41 41.14
N LYS A 16 28.60 22.13 41.60
CA LYS A 16 29.90 21.52 41.88
C LYS A 16 29.96 21.01 43.32
N PRO A 17 30.60 19.86 43.58
CA PRO A 17 30.78 19.35 44.94
C PRO A 17 31.66 20.30 45.77
N ALA A 18 31.55 20.19 47.10
CA ALA A 18 32.43 20.90 48.01
C ALA A 18 33.89 20.46 47.77
N PRO A 19 34.85 21.40 47.76
CA PRO A 19 36.26 21.06 47.60
C PRO A 19 36.79 20.34 48.85
N GLU A 20 37.80 19.51 48.65
CA GLU A 20 38.57 18.91 49.74
C GLU A 20 39.66 19.86 50.25
N CYS A 21 39.97 19.74 51.54
CA CYS A 21 41.03 20.52 52.17
C CYS A 21 42.40 20.07 51.65
N HIS A 22 43.19 20.99 51.09
CA HIS A 22 44.53 20.68 50.61
C HIS A 22 45.56 20.36 51.74
N ILE A 23 45.20 20.60 53.01
CA ILE A 23 46.07 20.34 54.17
C ILE A 23 45.81 18.93 54.75
N CYS A 24 44.54 18.51 54.87
CA CYS A 24 44.18 17.26 55.54
C CYS A 24 43.25 16.33 54.73
N GLY A 25 42.80 16.73 53.55
CA GLY A 25 41.90 15.95 52.68
C GLY A 25 40.43 15.92 53.12
N ALA A 26 40.06 16.51 54.25
CA ALA A 26 38.68 16.54 54.71
C ALA A 26 37.80 17.43 53.82
N GLU A 27 36.53 17.06 53.62
CA GLU A 27 35.53 17.87 52.91
C GLU A 27 35.37 19.22 53.59
N MET A 28 35.44 20.30 52.80
CA MET A 28 35.34 21.65 53.33
C MET A 28 33.89 22.10 53.45
N THR A 29 33.60 22.96 54.43
CA THR A 29 32.27 23.52 54.64
C THR A 29 32.20 24.96 54.17
N ILE A 30 31.02 25.39 53.73
CA ILE A 30 30.75 26.75 53.27
C ILE A 30 30.85 27.72 54.45
N GLN A 31 31.74 28.70 54.36
CA GLN A 31 31.92 29.75 55.37
C GLN A 31 31.24 31.04 54.98
N ARG A 32 31.19 31.33 53.68
CA ARG A 32 30.55 32.53 53.14
C ARG A 32 30.08 32.28 51.72
N MET A 33 28.84 32.67 51.43
CA MET A 33 28.31 32.75 50.07
C MET A 33 28.03 34.20 49.73
N SER A 34 28.63 34.69 48.65
CA SER A 34 28.39 36.03 48.12
C SER A 34 28.14 35.94 46.63
N ALA A 35 26.87 35.86 46.24
CA ALA A 35 26.44 35.61 44.87
C ALA A 35 27.18 34.38 44.28
N SER A 36 27.96 34.57 43.21
CA SER A 36 28.72 33.49 42.55
C SER A 36 30.02 33.11 43.25
N ARG A 37 30.43 33.77 44.33
CA ARG A 37 31.68 33.44 45.05
C ARG A 37 31.35 32.71 46.35
N ILE A 38 31.75 31.44 46.41
CA ILE A 38 31.58 30.59 47.59
C ILE A 38 32.96 30.39 48.22
N THR A 39 33.09 30.81 49.47
CA THR A 39 34.30 30.55 50.27
C THR A 39 34.08 29.32 51.12
N TYR A 40 34.95 28.33 50.93
CA TYR A 40 35.01 27.11 51.72
C TYR A 40 36.15 27.23 52.73
N GLY A 41 35.99 26.59 53.89
CA GLY A 41 37.02 26.48 54.93
C GLY A 41 36.98 25.10 55.58
N CYS A 42 38.16 24.59 55.98
CA CYS A 42 38.25 23.39 56.79
C CYS A 42 38.18 23.80 58.27
N THR A 43 37.00 23.70 58.86
CA THR A 43 36.79 24.01 60.29
C THR A 43 37.29 22.91 61.22
N GLY A 44 37.57 21.70 60.70
CA GLY A 44 37.89 20.54 61.53
C GLY A 44 36.74 20.12 62.45
N ALA A 45 35.54 20.64 62.20
CA ALA A 45 34.33 20.36 62.97
C ALA A 45 33.61 19.15 62.41
N THR A 46 33.28 18.21 63.28
CA THR A 46 32.41 17.08 63.01
C THR A 46 31.11 17.28 63.77
N TYR A 47 29.99 16.95 63.11
CA TYR A 47 28.65 17.07 63.66
C TYR A 47 28.11 15.66 63.91
N ASP A 48 27.86 15.33 65.17
CA ASP A 48 27.19 14.10 65.59
C ASP A 48 25.98 14.41 66.50
N ASP A 49 25.33 13.36 67.02
CA ASP A 49 24.19 13.48 67.95
C ASP A 49 24.55 14.19 69.27
N LYS A 50 25.84 14.37 69.58
CA LYS A 50 26.34 15.07 70.77
C LYS A 50 26.68 16.54 70.48
N GLY A 51 26.54 16.98 69.24
CA GLY A 51 26.76 18.35 68.80
C GLY A 51 28.05 18.53 67.98
N CYS A 52 28.47 19.79 67.85
CA CYS A 52 29.69 20.15 67.12
C CYS A 52 30.91 19.88 68.00
N HIS A 53 31.83 19.05 67.52
CA HIS A 53 33.13 18.82 68.15
C HIS A 53 34.25 18.96 67.13
N TYR A 54 35.41 19.43 67.59
CA TYR A 54 36.57 19.66 66.74
C TYR A 54 37.55 18.49 66.87
N ALA A 55 38.26 18.16 65.79
CA ALA A 55 39.34 17.19 65.85
C ALA A 55 40.43 17.62 66.86
N GLU A 56 41.20 16.66 67.37
CA GLU A 56 42.19 16.91 68.41
C GLU A 56 43.21 17.98 67.97
N GLY A 57 43.41 19.01 68.81
CA GLY A 57 44.28 20.16 68.51
C GLY A 57 43.68 21.20 67.56
N ARG A 58 42.41 21.07 67.17
CA ARG A 58 41.68 22.05 66.34
C ARG A 58 40.76 22.92 67.18
N SER A 59 40.54 24.15 66.74
CA SER A 59 39.57 25.06 67.35
C SER A 59 38.89 25.94 66.31
N ILE A 60 37.85 26.67 66.71
CA ILE A 60 37.23 27.65 65.82
C ILE A 60 38.27 28.69 65.37
N ALA A 61 38.35 28.91 64.07
CA ALA A 61 39.29 29.84 63.44
C ALA A 61 40.78 29.63 63.81
N ASP A 62 41.22 28.37 63.88
CA ASP A 62 42.63 28.02 64.02
C ASP A 62 43.47 28.33 62.75
N ASP A 63 44.79 28.23 62.86
CA ASP A 63 45.72 28.44 61.73
C ASP A 63 45.38 27.55 60.54
N HIS A 64 44.92 26.33 60.81
CA HIS A 64 44.46 25.41 59.77
C HIS A 64 43.23 25.98 59.05
N TYR A 65 42.24 26.45 59.79
CA TYR A 65 41.06 27.10 59.23
C TYR A 65 41.47 28.28 58.35
N GLU A 66 42.35 29.17 58.83
CA GLU A 66 42.78 30.34 58.04
C GLU A 66 43.52 29.95 56.76
N GLN A 67 44.48 29.02 56.87
CA GLN A 67 45.29 28.55 55.73
C GLN A 67 44.49 27.70 54.75
N SER A 68 43.46 26.99 55.20
CA SER A 68 42.68 26.10 54.36
C SER A 68 41.71 26.81 53.41
N ARG A 69 41.40 28.10 53.63
CA ARG A 69 40.31 28.79 52.92
C ARG A 69 40.54 28.89 51.42
N VAL A 70 39.53 28.47 50.65
CA VAL A 70 39.50 28.63 49.19
C VAL A 70 38.21 29.34 48.77
N THR A 71 38.28 30.19 47.75
CA THR A 71 37.10 30.81 47.15
C THR A 71 36.91 30.29 45.74
N VAL A 72 35.79 29.62 45.50
CA VAL A 72 35.40 29.05 44.22
C VAL A 72 34.34 29.94 43.59
N VAL A 73 34.42 30.14 42.27
CA VAL A 73 33.35 30.77 41.50
C VAL A 73 32.36 29.70 41.06
N ASP A 74 31.14 29.79 41.57
CA ASP A 74 30.02 29.00 41.13
C ASP A 74 29.49 29.55 39.80
N VAL A 75 29.47 28.67 38.80
CA VAL A 75 28.96 28.91 37.45
C VAL A 75 27.78 28.00 37.14
N SER A 76 27.27 27.28 38.14
CA SER A 76 26.09 26.44 37.98
C SER A 76 24.88 27.31 37.65
N ASP A 77 24.06 26.85 36.71
CA ASP A 77 22.85 27.56 36.29
C ASP A 77 21.72 26.55 36.03
N PRO A 78 20.73 26.46 36.93
CA PRO A 78 19.62 25.53 36.76
C PRO A 78 18.75 25.85 35.55
N ASN A 79 18.69 27.11 35.09
CA ASN A 79 17.92 27.48 33.90
C ASN A 79 18.58 26.94 32.62
N VAL A 80 19.92 26.91 32.57
CA VAL A 80 20.66 26.32 31.44
C VAL A 80 20.46 24.81 31.36
N LEU A 81 20.34 24.13 32.50
CA LEU A 81 20.03 22.70 32.54
C LEU A 81 18.58 22.43 32.10
N ALA A 82 17.61 23.22 32.58
CA ALA A 82 16.22 23.11 32.17
C ALA A 82 16.04 23.34 30.66
N LEU A 83 16.72 24.34 30.09
CA LEU A 83 16.71 24.58 28.65
C LEU A 83 17.31 23.40 27.85
N GLN A 84 18.32 22.71 28.39
CA GLN A 84 18.86 21.51 27.75
C GLN A 84 17.88 20.35 27.78
N ASP A 85 17.14 20.16 28.88
CA ASP A 85 16.08 19.15 28.99
C ASP A 85 14.93 19.40 28.00
N GLU A 86 14.50 20.66 27.88
CA GLU A 86 13.51 21.08 26.89
C GLU A 86 14.00 20.84 25.46
N LEU A 87 15.25 21.19 25.16
CA LEU A 87 15.84 21.01 23.83
C LEU A 87 15.98 19.52 23.47
N ASP A 88 16.40 18.67 24.41
CA ASP A 88 16.53 17.23 24.17
C ASP A 88 15.15 16.59 23.99
N SER A 89 14.14 17.03 24.76
CA SER A 89 12.75 16.62 24.58
C SER A 89 12.20 17.03 23.21
N ALA A 90 12.38 18.28 22.80
CA ALA A 90 11.93 18.79 21.51
C ALA A 90 12.60 18.07 20.33
N ASN A 91 13.91 17.80 20.43
CA ASN A 91 14.62 17.01 19.42
C ASN A 91 14.08 15.57 19.33
N GLY A 92 13.71 14.97 20.46
CA GLY A 92 13.04 13.68 20.49
C GLY A 92 11.71 13.69 19.73
N TYR A 93 10.88 14.72 19.92
CA TYR A 93 9.63 14.89 19.16
C TYR A 93 9.86 15.06 17.67
N VAL A 94 10.81 15.92 17.26
CA VAL A 94 11.15 16.12 15.85
C VAL A 94 11.62 14.81 15.21
N SER A 95 12.50 14.07 15.89
CA SER A 95 12.99 12.79 15.40
C SER A 95 11.88 11.74 15.25
N ALA A 96 10.97 11.65 16.22
CA ALA A 96 9.83 10.74 16.14
C ALA A 96 8.87 11.10 14.99
N TYR A 97 8.58 12.39 14.82
CA TYR A 97 7.75 12.89 13.72
C TYR A 97 8.39 12.63 12.35
N GLU A 98 9.71 12.84 12.23
CA GLU A 98 10.43 12.52 10.99
C GLU A 98 10.39 11.03 10.69
N ALA A 99 10.60 10.17 11.69
CA ALA A 99 10.52 8.72 11.51
C ALA A 99 9.11 8.28 11.06
N GLU A 100 8.06 8.82 11.67
CA GLU A 100 6.68 8.55 11.29
C GLU A 100 6.38 9.04 9.86
N LYS A 101 6.84 10.25 9.50
CA LYS A 101 6.72 10.78 8.14
C LYS A 101 7.41 9.88 7.11
N TRP A 102 8.62 9.40 7.40
CA TRP A 102 9.34 8.46 6.54
C TRP A 102 8.61 7.11 6.43
N HIS A 103 7.97 6.65 7.51
CA HIS A 103 7.16 5.45 7.49
C HIS A 103 5.98 5.56 6.51
N TYR A 104 5.19 6.65 6.61
CA TYR A 104 4.08 6.88 5.69
C TYR A 104 4.54 7.08 4.25
N HIS A 105 5.69 7.73 4.03
CA HIS A 105 6.26 7.87 2.69
C HIS A 105 6.56 6.49 2.06
N GLY A 106 7.20 5.59 2.81
CA GLY A 106 7.49 4.24 2.32
C GLY A 106 6.23 3.41 2.07
N LEU A 107 5.20 3.56 2.89
CA LEU A 107 3.89 2.93 2.64
C LEU A 107 3.26 3.44 1.34
N ALA A 108 3.27 4.76 1.12
CA ALA A 108 2.72 5.37 -0.09
C ALA A 108 3.47 4.92 -1.35
N GLU A 109 4.80 4.84 -1.31
CA GLU A 109 5.60 4.30 -2.42
C GLU A 109 5.25 2.83 -2.70
N SER A 110 5.19 2.00 -1.67
CA SER A 110 4.83 0.58 -1.83
C SER A 110 3.41 0.38 -2.37
N GLU A 111 2.45 1.21 -1.94
CA GLU A 111 1.08 1.17 -2.44
C GLU A 111 1.01 1.65 -3.90
N GLY A 112 1.77 2.69 -4.27
CA GLY A 112 1.90 3.17 -5.64
C GLY A 112 2.42 2.06 -6.57
N GLU A 113 3.50 1.38 -6.20
CA GLU A 113 4.01 0.26 -7.02
C GLU A 113 3.01 -0.90 -7.14
N ARG A 114 2.23 -1.16 -6.08
CA ARG A 114 1.18 -2.19 -6.12
C ARG A 114 0.06 -1.78 -7.07
N ALA A 115 -0.34 -0.50 -7.06
CA ALA A 115 -1.33 0.05 -7.97
C ALA A 115 -0.83 -0.06 -9.42
N ASP A 116 0.40 0.36 -9.72
CA ASP A 116 0.99 0.26 -11.06
C ASP A 116 0.99 -1.18 -11.60
N ARG A 117 1.33 -2.15 -10.76
CA ARG A 117 1.28 -3.58 -11.13
C ARG A 117 -0.15 -4.06 -11.39
N ALA A 118 -1.12 -3.58 -10.61
CA ALA A 118 -2.52 -3.91 -10.81
C ALA A 118 -3.06 -3.30 -12.11
N GLU A 119 -2.75 -2.02 -12.39
CA GLU A 119 -3.14 -1.32 -13.61
C GLU A 119 -2.61 -2.02 -14.86
N LYS A 120 -1.34 -2.45 -14.85
CA LYS A 120 -0.77 -3.25 -15.96
C LYS A 120 -1.55 -4.53 -16.23
N ARG A 121 -1.94 -5.26 -15.17
CA ARG A 121 -2.74 -6.48 -15.29
C ARG A 121 -4.14 -6.20 -15.81
N VAL A 122 -4.77 -5.10 -15.38
CA VAL A 122 -6.08 -4.67 -15.89
C VAL A 122 -5.98 -4.36 -17.38
N ALA A 123 -4.98 -3.60 -17.81
CA ALA A 123 -4.77 -3.27 -19.22
C ALA A 123 -4.56 -4.53 -20.09
N GLU A 124 -3.81 -5.52 -19.61
CA GLU A 124 -3.63 -6.80 -20.30
C GLU A 124 -4.96 -7.58 -20.43
N LEU A 125 -5.76 -7.61 -19.36
CA LEU A 125 -7.07 -8.27 -19.37
C LEU A 125 -8.07 -7.57 -20.30
N GLU A 126 -8.05 -6.24 -20.34
CA GLU A 126 -8.87 -5.45 -21.27
C GLU A 126 -8.48 -5.73 -22.73
N TYR A 127 -7.18 -5.83 -23.02
CA TYR A 127 -6.70 -6.23 -24.33
C TYR A 127 -7.19 -7.63 -24.73
N ILE A 128 -7.08 -8.59 -23.82
CA ILE A 128 -7.55 -9.95 -24.08
C ILE A 128 -9.07 -9.97 -24.29
N ALA A 129 -9.84 -9.29 -23.44
CA ALA A 129 -11.29 -9.24 -23.54
C ALA A 129 -11.76 -8.62 -24.87
N THR A 130 -11.08 -7.57 -25.34
CA THR A 130 -11.39 -6.94 -26.63
C THR A 130 -11.03 -7.84 -27.82
N ASP A 131 -9.87 -8.50 -27.82
CA ASP A 131 -9.49 -9.47 -28.86
C ASP A 131 -10.50 -10.64 -28.95
N TYR A 132 -10.90 -11.21 -27.81
CA TYR A 132 -11.94 -12.24 -27.78
C TYR A 132 -13.30 -11.72 -28.25
N GLY A 133 -13.68 -10.49 -27.87
CA GLY A 133 -14.90 -9.86 -28.36
C GLY A 133 -14.95 -9.76 -29.88
N VAL A 134 -13.85 -9.34 -30.50
CA VAL A 134 -13.73 -9.26 -31.96
C VAL A 134 -13.81 -10.64 -32.62
N LYS A 135 -13.13 -11.66 -32.06
CA LYS A 135 -13.20 -13.05 -32.58
C LYS A 135 -14.61 -13.61 -32.48
N PHE A 136 -15.29 -13.37 -31.37
CA PHE A 136 -16.68 -13.79 -31.19
C PHE A 136 -17.59 -13.12 -32.22
N GLN A 137 -17.45 -11.81 -32.44
CA GLN A 137 -18.27 -11.11 -33.43
C GLN A 137 -18.04 -11.66 -34.85
N LYS A 138 -16.77 -11.86 -35.26
CA LYS A 138 -16.44 -12.43 -36.57
C LYS A 138 -17.05 -13.82 -36.77
N THR A 139 -16.99 -14.68 -35.75
CA THR A 139 -17.60 -16.01 -35.83
C THR A 139 -19.12 -15.94 -35.89
N GLN A 140 -19.75 -15.04 -35.13
CA GLN A 140 -21.19 -14.81 -35.20
C GLN A 140 -21.62 -14.32 -36.59
N ASP A 141 -20.87 -13.40 -37.20
CA ASP A 141 -21.18 -12.87 -38.53
C ASP A 141 -20.98 -13.94 -39.61
N ALA A 142 -19.94 -14.77 -39.51
CA ALA A 142 -19.72 -15.90 -40.41
C ALA A 142 -20.87 -16.91 -40.33
N LEU A 143 -21.32 -17.26 -39.11
CA LEU A 143 -22.46 -18.16 -38.91
C LEU A 143 -23.77 -17.58 -39.47
N LYS A 144 -24.03 -16.28 -39.25
CA LYS A 144 -25.18 -15.59 -39.85
C LYS A 144 -25.12 -15.64 -41.37
N HIS A 145 -23.96 -15.38 -41.96
CA HIS A 145 -23.79 -15.42 -43.42
C HIS A 145 -24.03 -16.84 -43.97
N GLN A 146 -23.47 -17.86 -43.33
CA GLN A 146 -23.67 -19.25 -43.72
C GLN A 146 -25.15 -19.67 -43.61
N ALA A 147 -25.85 -19.25 -42.57
CA ALA A 147 -27.28 -19.52 -42.40
C ALA A 147 -28.12 -18.89 -43.51
N LEU A 148 -27.79 -17.64 -43.91
CA LEU A 148 -28.46 -16.96 -45.03
C LEU A 148 -28.21 -17.68 -46.37
N LEU A 149 -26.98 -18.13 -46.61
CA LEU A 149 -26.65 -18.92 -47.81
C LEU A 149 -27.39 -20.25 -47.83
N HIS A 150 -27.43 -20.96 -46.71
CA HIS A 150 -28.15 -22.23 -46.63
C HIS A 150 -29.66 -22.02 -46.87
N LYS A 151 -30.22 -20.93 -46.34
CA LYS A 151 -31.61 -20.55 -46.57
C LYS A 151 -31.90 -20.29 -48.05
N SER A 152 -31.05 -19.51 -48.73
CA SER A 152 -31.25 -19.22 -50.16
C SER A 152 -31.08 -20.46 -51.04
N GLN A 153 -30.15 -21.36 -50.69
CA GLN A 153 -30.00 -22.65 -51.35
C GLN A 153 -31.24 -23.54 -51.18
N MET A 154 -31.81 -23.57 -49.97
CA MET A 154 -33.06 -24.28 -49.73
C MET A 154 -34.22 -23.71 -50.54
N GLU A 155 -34.41 -22.39 -50.55
CA GLU A 155 -35.45 -21.73 -51.34
C GLU A 155 -35.26 -22.00 -52.86
N ALA A 156 -34.03 -22.04 -53.34
CA ALA A 156 -33.73 -22.38 -54.73
C ALA A 156 -34.04 -23.86 -55.04
N ALA A 157 -33.69 -24.76 -54.13
CA ALA A 157 -33.98 -26.19 -54.26
C ALA A 157 -35.49 -26.46 -54.23
N GLU A 158 -36.24 -25.78 -53.35
CA GLU A 158 -37.70 -25.85 -53.29
C GLU A 158 -38.33 -25.43 -54.62
N LYS A 159 -37.90 -24.31 -55.20
CA LYS A 159 -38.36 -23.88 -56.55
C LYS A 159 -38.05 -24.90 -57.63
N GLN A 160 -36.86 -25.49 -57.62
CA GLN A 160 -36.50 -26.55 -58.58
C GLN A 160 -37.40 -27.79 -58.42
N VAL A 161 -37.71 -28.18 -57.19
CA VAL A 161 -38.63 -29.30 -56.92
C VAL A 161 -40.03 -28.98 -57.42
N GLU A 162 -40.54 -27.77 -57.21
CA GLU A 162 -41.83 -27.32 -57.72
C GLU A 162 -41.88 -27.35 -59.26
N GLU A 163 -40.86 -26.80 -59.92
CA GLU A 163 -40.75 -26.81 -61.38
C GLU A 163 -40.72 -28.24 -61.94
N LEU A 164 -39.83 -29.08 -61.42
CA LEU A 164 -39.73 -30.49 -61.84
C LEU A 164 -41.04 -31.24 -61.60
N THR A 165 -41.72 -30.99 -60.48
CA THR A 165 -43.04 -31.55 -60.18
C THR A 165 -44.06 -31.15 -61.24
N MET A 166 -44.07 -29.88 -61.66
CA MET A 166 -44.93 -29.42 -62.76
C MET A 166 -44.60 -30.10 -64.09
N TRP A 167 -43.32 -30.24 -64.44
CA TRP A 167 -42.91 -30.93 -65.67
C TRP A 167 -43.31 -32.40 -65.68
N VAL A 168 -43.13 -33.11 -64.56
CA VAL A 168 -43.55 -34.51 -64.41
C VAL A 168 -45.07 -34.63 -64.54
N LYS A 169 -45.86 -33.75 -63.89
CA LYS A 169 -47.32 -33.69 -64.05
C LYS A 169 -47.73 -33.52 -65.53
N ARG A 170 -47.12 -32.54 -66.22
CA ARG A 170 -47.40 -32.27 -67.65
C ARG A 170 -47.08 -33.46 -68.54
N LEU A 171 -45.91 -34.07 -68.34
CA LEU A 171 -45.47 -35.22 -69.11
C LEU A 171 -46.37 -36.44 -68.86
N ALA A 172 -46.74 -36.70 -67.60
CA ALA A 172 -47.68 -37.77 -67.25
C ALA A 172 -49.04 -37.58 -67.95
N ASN A 173 -49.60 -36.36 -67.94
CA ASN A 173 -50.86 -36.06 -68.63
C ASN A 173 -50.75 -36.20 -70.16
N SER A 174 -49.63 -35.80 -70.76
CA SER A 174 -49.37 -36.01 -72.19
C SER A 174 -49.33 -37.51 -72.54
N LEU A 175 -48.71 -38.33 -71.68
CA LEU A 175 -48.69 -39.79 -71.83
C LEU A 175 -50.09 -40.41 -71.71
N ARG A 176 -50.92 -39.94 -70.76
CA ARG A 176 -52.33 -40.37 -70.62
C ARG A 176 -53.12 -40.11 -71.90
N ASN A 177 -52.91 -38.95 -72.53
CA ASN A 177 -53.61 -38.57 -73.76
C ASN A 177 -53.15 -39.36 -74.99
N THR A 178 -51.85 -39.68 -75.10
CA THR A 178 -51.28 -40.38 -76.26
C THR A 178 -51.38 -41.90 -76.17
N LYS A 179 -51.32 -42.46 -74.96
CA LYS A 179 -51.40 -43.92 -74.71
C LYS A 179 -52.18 -44.21 -73.42
N PRO A 180 -53.53 -44.21 -73.48
CA PRO A 180 -54.39 -44.32 -72.29
C PRO A 180 -54.21 -45.61 -71.47
N ASN A 181 -53.80 -46.71 -72.10
CA ASN A 181 -53.61 -48.01 -71.43
C ASN A 181 -52.25 -48.14 -70.72
N SER A 182 -51.43 -47.08 -70.69
CA SER A 182 -50.12 -47.09 -70.03
C SER A 182 -50.26 -46.96 -68.51
N LYS A 183 -49.68 -47.89 -67.76
CA LYS A 183 -49.60 -47.82 -66.28
C LYS A 183 -48.68 -46.70 -65.76
N LEU A 184 -47.90 -46.08 -66.64
CA LEU A 184 -46.90 -45.07 -66.27
C LEU A 184 -47.52 -43.78 -65.72
N TYR A 185 -48.70 -43.39 -66.20
CA TYR A 185 -49.41 -42.21 -65.68
C TYR A 185 -49.74 -42.38 -64.19
N GLY A 186 -50.42 -43.48 -63.84
CA GLY A 186 -50.78 -43.78 -62.45
C GLY A 186 -49.55 -43.91 -61.56
N ALA A 187 -48.50 -44.60 -62.02
CA ALA A 187 -47.27 -44.75 -61.26
C ALA A 187 -46.55 -43.41 -60.99
N ALA A 188 -46.54 -42.48 -61.95
CA ALA A 188 -45.94 -41.17 -61.78
C ALA A 188 -46.74 -40.28 -60.81
N MET A 189 -48.07 -40.26 -60.93
CA MET A 189 -48.94 -39.48 -60.05
C MET A 189 -48.96 -40.04 -58.62
N ASP A 190 -49.00 -41.38 -58.47
CA ASP A 190 -48.87 -42.04 -57.17
C ASP A 190 -47.52 -41.73 -56.51
N TYR A 191 -46.43 -41.71 -57.28
CA TYR A 191 -45.10 -41.37 -56.77
C TYR A 191 -45.07 -39.93 -56.24
N LEU A 192 -45.58 -38.96 -57.01
CA LEU A 192 -45.64 -37.57 -56.60
C LEU A 192 -46.53 -37.38 -55.36
N SER A 193 -47.67 -38.08 -55.29
CA SER A 193 -48.58 -38.02 -54.14
C SER A 193 -47.97 -38.64 -52.88
N ARG A 194 -47.34 -39.82 -52.99
CA ARG A 194 -46.62 -40.46 -51.87
C ARG A 194 -45.46 -39.64 -51.32
N LYS A 195 -44.86 -38.78 -52.16
CA LYS A 195 -43.80 -37.85 -51.75
C LYS A 195 -44.34 -36.51 -51.23
N GLY A 196 -45.67 -36.33 -51.18
CA GLY A 196 -46.31 -35.11 -50.71
C GLY A 196 -46.13 -33.92 -51.64
N LEU A 197 -45.72 -34.14 -52.90
CA LEU A 197 -45.46 -33.08 -53.87
C LEU A 197 -46.75 -32.57 -54.53
N ILE A 198 -47.84 -33.33 -54.45
CA ILE A 198 -49.13 -33.06 -55.09
C ILE A 198 -50.27 -33.51 -54.17
N SER A 199 -51.43 -32.86 -54.23
CA SER A 199 -52.60 -33.29 -53.46
C SER A 199 -53.20 -34.58 -54.03
N VAL A 200 -53.97 -35.30 -53.21
CA VAL A 200 -54.74 -36.47 -53.66
C VAL A 200 -55.78 -36.06 -54.72
N GLU A 201 -56.35 -34.86 -54.62
CA GLU A 201 -57.24 -34.30 -55.65
C GLU A 201 -56.57 -34.10 -57.01
N ASP A 202 -55.27 -33.84 -57.06
CA ASP A 202 -54.52 -33.69 -58.32
C ASP A 202 -54.38 -35.02 -59.07
N VAL A 203 -54.49 -36.15 -58.36
CA VAL A 203 -54.41 -37.51 -58.93
C VAL A 203 -55.74 -37.93 -59.55
N LEU A 204 -56.84 -37.39 -59.07
CA LEU A 204 -58.21 -37.77 -59.46
C LEU A 204 -58.77 -36.95 -60.64
N ARG A 205 -58.05 -35.90 -61.09
CA ARG A 205 -58.37 -35.08 -62.28
C ARG A 205 -57.63 -35.59 -63.51
#